data_AF-A0A821BKV6-F1
#
_entry.id   AF-A0A821BKV6-F1
#
_cell.length_a   1.000
_cell.length_b   1.000
_cell.length_c   1.000
_cell.angle_alpha   90.00
_cell.angle_beta   90.00
_cell.angle_gamma   90.00
#
_symmetry.space_group_name_H-M   'P 1'
#
loop_
_entity.id
_entity.type
_entity.pdbx_description
1 polymer ?
#
loop_
_entity_poly.entity_id
_entity_poly.type
_entity_poly.pdbx_seq_one_letter_code
_entity_poly.pdbx_strand_id
1 'polypeptide(L)'
;ANIGTMHQPPHFVEFGVQNGKQCNTRFFREHLGWQGLMMDANNANLTINLHREMISPKNINNLLAKYETPTTIDLLSIDIE
;
A
#
# COMPACT_ATOMS: atom_id res chain seq x y z
N ALA A 1 -17.03 7.21 12.95
CA ALA A 1 -16.76 5.92 13.60
C ALA A 1 -15.93 5.09 12.62
N ASN A 2 -14.77 4.59 13.07
CA ASN A 2 -13.90 3.74 12.27
C ASN A 2 -14.43 2.29 12.34
N ILE A 3 -15.41 1.97 11.50
CA ILE A 3 -16.00 0.63 11.48
C ILE A 3 -15.09 -0.27 10.63
N GLY A 4 -14.54 -1.31 11.25
CA GLY A 4 -13.75 -2.34 10.57
C GLY A 4 -12.25 -2.09 10.45
N THR A 5 -11.72 -0.98 10.98
CA THR A 5 -10.27 -0.69 11.01
C THR A 5 -9.72 -0.79 12.43
N MET A 6 -8.52 -1.35 12.58
CA MET A 6 -7.81 -1.51 13.85
C MET A 6 -6.80 -0.38 14.10
N HIS A 7 -6.21 0.23 13.07
CA HIS A 7 -5.16 1.26 13.24
C HIS A 7 -5.72 2.69 13.24
N GLN A 8 -4.97 3.62 13.86
CA GLN A 8 -5.23 5.07 13.84
C GLN A 8 -3.91 5.82 13.56
N PRO A 9 -3.72 6.37 12.34
CA PRO A 9 -4.61 6.26 11.18
C PRO A 9 -4.66 4.82 10.61
N PRO A 10 -5.73 4.44 9.89
CA PRO A 10 -5.78 3.14 9.24
C PRO A 10 -4.66 2.97 8.21
N HIS A 11 -4.22 1.73 8.01
CA HIS A 11 -3.07 1.37 7.18
C HIS A 11 -3.45 0.44 6.02
N PHE A 12 -3.12 0.81 4.79
CA PHE A 12 -3.32 -0.03 3.60
C PHE A 12 -2.00 -0.50 2.98
N VAL A 13 -2.08 -1.56 2.19
CA VAL A 13 -1.01 -2.00 1.29
C VAL A 13 -1.61 -2.24 -0.09
N GLU A 14 -0.98 -1.70 -1.15
CA GLU A 14 -1.39 -1.93 -2.54
C GLU A 14 -0.22 -2.31 -3.46
N PHE A 15 -0.46 -3.30 -4.32
CA PHE A 15 0.49 -3.77 -5.33
C PHE A 15 -0.05 -3.51 -6.73
N GLY A 16 0.83 -3.17 -7.67
CA GLY A 16 0.44 -2.92 -9.08
C GLY A 16 -0.15 -1.53 -9.31
N VAL A 17 0.22 -0.53 -8.49
CA VAL A 17 -0.42 0.80 -8.52
C VAL A 17 -0.06 1.67 -9.73
N GLN A 18 0.83 1.21 -10.61
CA GLN A 18 1.43 2.02 -11.67
C GLN A 18 1.96 3.35 -11.09
N ASN A 19 1.51 4.49 -11.62
CA ASN A 19 1.93 5.82 -11.15
C ASN A 19 1.16 6.36 -9.93
N GLY A 20 0.22 5.58 -9.36
CA GLY A 20 -0.56 5.96 -8.18
C GLY A 20 -1.69 6.98 -8.43
N LYS A 21 -2.04 7.26 -9.71
CA LYS A 21 -3.16 8.16 -10.08
C LYS A 21 -4.50 7.44 -10.22
N GLN A 22 -4.48 6.21 -10.75
CA GLN A 22 -5.66 5.36 -10.93
C GLN A 22 -5.45 4.07 -10.14
N CYS A 23 -5.54 4.16 -8.81
CA CYS A 23 -5.38 3.02 -7.91
C CYS A 23 -6.49 2.98 -6.87
N ASN A 24 -6.74 1.81 -6.29
CA ASN A 24 -7.85 1.59 -5.37
C ASN A 24 -7.69 2.40 -4.09
N THR A 25 -6.44 2.67 -3.70
CA THR A 25 -6.15 3.34 -2.43
C THR A 25 -6.04 4.85 -2.50
N ARG A 26 -6.17 5.45 -3.68
CA ARG A 26 -6.06 6.90 -3.87
C ARG A 26 -7.04 7.67 -2.99
N PHE A 27 -8.31 7.24 -2.93
CA PHE A 27 -9.33 7.91 -2.13
C PHE A 27 -9.01 7.86 -0.63
N PHE A 28 -8.56 6.71 -0.12
CA PHE A 28 -8.18 6.54 1.29
C PHE A 28 -7.01 7.47 1.67
N ARG A 29 -5.98 7.50 0.83
CA ARG A 29 -4.79 8.36 1.00
C ARG A 29 -5.13 9.85 0.98
N GLU A 30 -5.88 10.31 -0.02
CA GLU A 30 -6.07 11.75 -0.26
C GLU A 30 -7.21 12.37 0.55
N HIS A 31 -8.22 11.60 0.94
CA HIS A 31 -9.42 12.14 1.56
C HIS A 31 -9.71 11.60 2.96
N LEU A 32 -9.24 10.40 3.31
CA LEU A 32 -9.52 9.80 4.61
C LEU A 32 -8.31 9.78 5.56
N GLY A 33 -7.17 10.31 5.13
CA GLY A 33 -5.95 10.39 5.93
C GLY A 33 -5.32 9.03 6.25
N TRP A 34 -5.65 7.99 5.47
CA TRP A 34 -5.04 6.69 5.63
C TRP A 34 -3.56 6.74 5.25
N GLN A 35 -2.76 5.99 5.98
CA GLN A 35 -1.37 5.73 5.61
C GLN A 35 -1.30 4.42 4.84
N GLY A 36 -0.26 4.25 4.04
CA GLY A 36 -0.10 2.97 3.37
C GLY A 36 1.18 2.84 2.57
N LEU A 37 1.47 1.61 2.20
CA LEU A 37 2.59 1.23 1.36
C LEU A 37 2.06 0.87 -0.03
N MET A 38 2.60 1.51 -1.07
CA MET A 38 2.32 1.15 -2.44
C MET A 38 3.57 0.63 -3.12
N MET A 39 3.41 -0.37 -3.99
CA MET A 39 4.51 -0.95 -4.75
C MET A 39 4.12 -1.22 -6.19
N ASP A 40 5.04 -0.93 -7.11
CA ASP A 40 4.88 -1.19 -8.54
C ASP A 40 6.22 -1.58 -9.17
N ALA A 41 6.22 -2.42 -10.20
CA ALA A 41 7.48 -2.90 -10.81
C ALA A 41 8.25 -1.80 -11.56
N ASN A 42 7.55 -0.78 -12.06
CA ASN A 42 8.11 0.21 -12.98
C ASN A 42 8.09 1.64 -12.45
N ASN A 43 7.32 1.92 -11.41
CA ASN A 43 7.08 3.27 -10.93
C ASN A 43 7.53 3.46 -9.48
N ALA A 44 7.98 4.68 -9.17
CA ALA A 44 8.26 5.12 -7.81
C ALA A 44 7.72 6.53 -7.62
N ASN A 45 7.18 6.80 -6.43
CA ASN A 45 6.85 8.15 -5.99
C ASN A 45 6.87 8.20 -4.46
N LEU A 46 7.99 8.65 -3.91
CA LEU A 46 8.20 8.71 -2.46
C LEU A 46 7.25 9.68 -1.75
N THR A 47 6.71 10.70 -2.44
CA THR A 47 5.78 11.65 -1.83
C THR A 47 4.44 11.00 -1.45
N ILE A 48 4.15 9.82 -1.99
CA ILE A 48 2.96 9.03 -1.69
C ILE A 48 3.31 7.65 -1.11
N ASN A 49 4.56 7.40 -0.73
CA ASN A 49 5.05 6.09 -0.29
C ASN A 49 4.86 4.96 -1.33
N LEU A 50 5.07 5.30 -2.61
CA LEU A 50 5.14 4.35 -3.72
C LEU A 50 6.60 3.98 -4.00
N HIS A 51 6.92 2.70 -3.86
CA HIS A 51 8.26 2.15 -4.10
C HIS A 51 8.29 1.27 -5.34
N ARG A 52 9.40 1.35 -6.08
CA ARG A 52 9.60 0.50 -7.24
C ARG A 52 10.11 -0.88 -6.80
N GLU A 53 9.24 -1.87 -6.79
CA GLU A 53 9.51 -3.23 -6.33
C GLU A 53 8.83 -4.26 -7.22
N MET A 54 9.55 -5.33 -7.55
CA MET A 54 8.97 -6.49 -8.22
C MET A 54 8.49 -7.50 -7.16
N ILE A 55 7.19 -7.66 -7.03
CA ILE A 55 6.60 -8.50 -5.99
C ILE A 55 6.47 -9.95 -6.45
N SER A 56 6.75 -10.87 -5.55
CA SER A 56 6.52 -12.30 -5.71
C SER A 56 6.08 -12.91 -4.38
N PRO A 57 5.46 -14.10 -4.39
CA PRO A 57 5.14 -14.82 -3.17
C PRO A 57 6.36 -15.09 -2.27
N LYS A 58 7.57 -15.14 -2.85
CA LYS A 58 8.82 -15.44 -2.12
C LYS A 58 9.41 -14.23 -1.41
N ASN A 59 9.14 -13.01 -1.87
CA ASN A 59 9.76 -11.80 -1.33
C ASN A 59 8.79 -10.89 -0.58
N ILE A 60 7.48 -11.12 -0.67
CA ILE A 60 6.50 -10.17 -0.14
C ILE A 60 6.71 -9.87 1.35
N ASN A 61 6.93 -10.89 2.18
CA ASN A 61 7.17 -10.69 3.61
C ASN A 61 8.44 -9.89 3.90
N ASN A 62 9.50 -10.07 3.09
CA ASN A 62 10.73 -9.31 3.22
C ASN A 62 10.52 -7.84 2.81
N LEU A 63 9.70 -7.59 1.79
CA LEU A 63 9.34 -6.23 1.37
C LEU A 63 8.51 -5.52 2.44
N LEU A 64 7.50 -6.19 3.01
CA LEU A 64 6.70 -5.63 4.10
C LEU A 64 7.58 -5.27 5.31
N ALA A 65 8.51 -6.15 5.69
CA ALA A 65 9.47 -5.89 6.77
C ALA A 65 10.44 -4.75 6.43
N LYS A 66 10.95 -4.69 5.18
CA LYS A 66 11.86 -3.65 4.69
C LYS A 66 11.29 -2.25 4.86
N TYR A 67 9.98 -2.10 4.62
CA TYR A 67 9.28 -0.81 4.71
C TYR A 67 8.56 -0.61 6.04
N GLU A 68 8.94 -1.39 7.07
CA GLU A 68 8.40 -1.27 8.43
C GLU A 68 6.86 -1.34 8.46
N THR A 69 6.29 -2.15 7.55
CA THR A 69 4.84 -2.30 7.46
C THR A 69 4.34 -2.97 8.74
N PRO A 70 3.25 -2.47 9.36
CA PRO A 70 2.65 -3.12 10.51
C PRO A 70 2.31 -4.58 10.24
N THR A 71 2.43 -5.42 11.26
CA THR A 71 2.14 -6.87 11.17
C THR A 71 0.67 -7.16 10.85
N THR A 72 -0.21 -6.20 11.14
CA THR A 72 -1.62 -6.19 10.75
C THR A 72 -1.89 -4.99 9.86
N ILE A 73 -2.78 -5.12 8.87
CA ILE A 73 -3.18 -4.02 7.99
C ILE A 73 -4.71 -3.98 7.87
N ASP A 74 -5.26 -2.81 7.59
CA ASP A 74 -6.71 -2.59 7.48
C ASP A 74 -7.25 -2.92 6.09
N LEU A 75 -6.41 -2.79 5.06
CA LEU A 75 -6.76 -3.08 3.67
C LEU A 75 -5.56 -3.61 2.90
N LEU A 76 -5.75 -4.74 2.23
CA LEU A 76 -4.84 -5.25 1.21
C LEU A 76 -5.54 -5.18 -0.14
N SER A 77 -4.94 -4.46 -1.10
CA SER A 77 -5.39 -4.44 -2.48
C SER A 77 -4.28 -4.99 -3.38
N ILE A 78 -4.63 -5.89 -4.29
CA ILE A 78 -3.67 -6.52 -5.20
C ILE A 78 -4.27 -6.45 -6.60
N ASP A 79 -3.55 -5.78 -7.51
CA ASP A 79 -3.81 -5.90 -8.93
C ASP A 79 -2.96 -7.04 -9.51
N ILE A 80 -3.60 -7.96 -10.23
CA ILE A 80 -3.00 -9.20 -10.74
C ILE A 80 -3.10 -9.34 -12.28
N GLU A 81 -3.54 -8.29 -12.97
CA GLU A 81 -3.66 -8.29 -14.43
C GLU A 81 -2.38 -7.85 -15.17
#